data_AF-A0A2Z5V365-F1
#
_entry.id   AF-A0A2Z5V365-F1
#
_cell.length_a   1.000
_cell.length_b   1.000
_cell.length_c   1.000
_cell.angle_alpha   90.00
_cell.angle_beta   90.00
_cell.angle_gamma   90.00
#
_symmetry.space_group_name_H-M   'P 1'
#
loop_
_entity.id
_entity.type
_entity.pdbx_description
1 polymer ?
#
loop_
_entity_poly.entity_id
_entity_poly.type
_entity_poly.pdbx_seq_one_letter_code
_entity_poly.pdbx_strand_id
1 'polypeptide(L)'
;MSLFIAQATGSIIVTDSPHRWCEIVAAGWMQSNRRPDQLPGLRSEIEQNEHLFLGNQWSIADVHSQGKARSYTILMQDVFRYLTANAHKGPKPNWEAQLPKRLRTSLAQTAKAIMQTGDLAQSARMKCVIPPGGIRDNSINRLLLMSSVDTYLEYIPIAFYIERPDPSQYKRAGLGDP
;
A
#
# COMPACT_ATOMS: atom_id res chain seq x y z
N MET A 1 -9.04 11.92 8.65
CA MET A 1 -8.19 11.41 9.75
C MET A 1 -7.08 10.46 9.31
N SER A 2 -7.30 9.53 8.37
CA SER A 2 -6.24 8.59 7.94
C SER A 2 -4.95 9.28 7.48
N LEU A 3 -5.07 10.42 6.79
CA LEU A 3 -3.90 11.22 6.38
C LEU A 3 -3.11 11.78 7.58
N PHE A 4 -3.82 12.34 8.58
CA PHE A 4 -3.21 12.88 9.80
C PHE A 4 -2.38 11.82 10.53
N ILE A 5 -2.99 10.65 10.80
CA ILE A 5 -2.32 9.58 11.54
C ILE A 5 -1.10 9.08 10.76
N ALA A 6 -1.24 8.90 9.46
CA ALA A 6 -0.16 8.38 8.64
C ALA A 6 1.00 9.39 8.50
N GLN A 7 0.73 10.70 8.43
CA GLN A 7 1.78 11.72 8.49
C GLN A 7 2.44 11.77 9.88
N ALA A 8 1.66 11.71 10.96
CA ALA A 8 2.18 11.77 12.33
C ALA A 8 3.02 10.53 12.70
N THR A 9 2.68 9.35 12.19
CA THR A 9 3.37 8.08 12.51
C THR A 9 4.39 7.66 11.46
N GLY A 10 4.43 8.33 10.31
CA GLY A 10 5.26 7.93 9.18
C GLY A 10 4.80 6.64 8.49
N SER A 11 3.49 6.35 8.54
CA SER A 11 2.92 5.15 7.92
C SER A 11 2.43 5.40 6.48
N ILE A 12 2.18 4.30 5.77
CA ILE A 12 1.39 4.32 4.53
C ILE A 12 -0.11 4.28 4.84
N ILE A 13 -0.95 4.59 3.87
CA ILE A 13 -2.40 4.40 3.97
C ILE A 13 -2.80 3.15 3.19
N VAL A 14 -3.61 2.29 3.83
CA VAL A 14 -4.33 1.19 3.19
C VAL A 14 -5.81 1.36 3.50
N THR A 15 -6.67 1.29 2.50
CA THR A 15 -8.12 1.45 2.67
C THR A 15 -8.89 0.50 1.74
N ASP A 16 -10.05 0.05 2.16
CA ASP A 16 -11.03 -0.69 1.34
C ASP A 16 -12.28 0.15 1.04
N SER A 17 -12.35 1.39 1.58
CA SER A 17 -13.44 2.33 1.35
C SER A 17 -13.26 3.08 0.02
N PRO A 18 -14.21 2.97 -0.93
CA PRO A 18 -14.15 3.70 -2.20
C PRO A 18 -14.18 5.22 -2.02
N HIS A 19 -14.98 5.73 -1.07
CA HIS A 19 -15.08 7.16 -0.79
C HIS A 19 -13.74 7.72 -0.30
N ARG A 20 -13.12 7.03 0.67
CA ARG A 20 -11.79 7.41 1.17
C ARG A 20 -10.73 7.31 0.09
N TRP A 21 -10.82 6.32 -0.80
CA TRP A 21 -9.92 6.20 -1.94
C TRP A 21 -10.01 7.41 -2.88
N CYS A 22 -11.23 7.84 -3.23
CA CYS A 22 -11.43 9.03 -4.06
C CYS A 22 -10.83 10.29 -3.42
N GLU A 23 -11.00 10.48 -2.11
CA GLU A 23 -10.40 11.59 -1.36
C GLU A 23 -8.87 11.57 -1.43
N ILE A 24 -8.26 10.40 -1.20
CA ILE A 24 -6.80 10.22 -1.24
C ILE A 24 -6.24 10.52 -2.64
N VAL A 25 -6.89 10.00 -3.68
CA VAL A 25 -6.47 10.23 -5.07
C VAL A 25 -6.60 11.70 -5.44
N ALA A 26 -7.69 12.37 -5.05
CA ALA A 26 -7.89 13.79 -5.29
C ALA A 26 -6.78 14.63 -4.63
N ALA A 27 -6.46 14.34 -3.36
CA ALA A 27 -5.38 15.02 -2.63
C ALA A 27 -4.01 14.81 -3.31
N GLY A 28 -3.73 13.61 -3.81
CA GLY A 28 -2.50 13.31 -4.56
C GLY A 28 -2.40 14.06 -5.90
N TRP A 29 -3.49 14.13 -6.66
CA TRP A 29 -3.49 14.75 -7.99
C TRP A 29 -3.47 16.28 -7.97
N MET A 30 -4.12 16.90 -6.98
CA MET A 30 -4.02 18.35 -6.78
C MET A 30 -2.57 18.79 -6.62
N GLN A 31 -1.76 17.97 -5.94
CA GLN A 31 -0.37 18.30 -5.67
C GLN A 31 0.58 17.96 -6.81
N SER A 32 0.31 16.86 -7.54
CA SER A 32 1.16 16.44 -8.64
C SER A 32 0.99 17.28 -9.91
N ASN A 33 0.02 18.22 -9.94
CA ASN A 33 -0.42 18.90 -11.16
C ASN A 33 -0.72 17.90 -12.29
N ARG A 34 -1.36 16.77 -11.93
CA ARG A 34 -1.65 15.63 -12.83
C ARG A 34 -0.43 15.00 -13.51
N ARG A 35 0.77 15.17 -12.93
CA ARG A 35 1.97 14.45 -13.40
C ARG A 35 1.77 12.94 -13.23
N PRO A 36 2.38 12.12 -14.12
CA PRO A 36 2.36 10.67 -14.01
C PRO A 36 2.97 10.21 -12.69
N ASP A 37 2.55 9.03 -12.22
CA ASP A 37 3.06 8.43 -10.99
C ASP A 37 4.58 8.23 -11.05
N GLN A 38 5.22 8.31 -9.88
CA GLN A 38 6.66 8.21 -9.74
C GLN A 38 7.21 6.79 -10.03
N LEU A 39 6.40 5.75 -9.84
CA LEU A 39 6.79 4.34 -10.02
C LEU A 39 5.75 3.57 -10.88
N PRO A 40 5.62 3.90 -12.17
CA PRO A 40 4.55 3.34 -13.01
C PRO A 40 4.67 1.82 -13.18
N GLY A 41 5.88 1.27 -13.25
CA GLY A 41 6.09 -0.17 -13.35
C GLY A 41 5.65 -0.92 -12.09
N LEU A 42 5.98 -0.40 -10.91
CA LEU A 42 5.53 -0.98 -9.64
C LEU A 42 4.01 -0.91 -9.52
N ARG A 43 3.41 0.25 -9.85
CA ARG A 43 1.97 0.43 -9.83
C ARG A 43 1.25 -0.57 -10.74
N SER A 44 1.71 -0.69 -11.98
CA SER A 44 1.17 -1.65 -12.94
C SER A 44 1.24 -3.09 -12.41
N GLU A 45 2.35 -3.46 -11.78
CA GLU A 45 2.50 -4.79 -11.20
C GLU A 45 1.53 -5.01 -10.02
N ILE A 46 1.33 -4.02 -9.16
CA ILE A 46 0.36 -4.11 -8.05
C ILE A 46 -1.06 -4.30 -8.58
N GLU A 47 -1.44 -3.54 -9.60
CA GLU A 47 -2.81 -3.51 -10.16
C GLU A 47 -3.15 -4.74 -11.00
N GLN A 48 -2.15 -5.36 -11.65
CA GLN A 48 -2.36 -6.53 -12.51
C GLN A 48 -2.38 -7.86 -11.76
N ASN A 49 -1.79 -7.90 -10.56
CA ASN A 49 -1.71 -9.13 -9.77
C ASN A 49 -2.85 -9.20 -8.74
N GLU A 50 -3.31 -10.43 -8.50
CA GLU A 50 -4.12 -10.73 -7.33
C GLU A 50 -3.24 -10.92 -6.10
N HIS A 51 -3.73 -10.43 -4.96
CA HIS A 51 -3.04 -10.50 -3.68
C HIS A 51 -3.84 -11.41 -2.75
N LEU A 52 -3.14 -12.32 -2.06
CA LEU A 52 -3.74 -13.20 -1.07
C LEU A 52 -3.65 -12.57 0.32
N PHE A 53 -4.79 -12.53 1.01
CA PHE A 53 -4.93 -12.01 2.36
C PHE A 53 -5.40 -13.12 3.29
N LEU A 54 -4.70 -13.28 4.41
CA LEU A 54 -5.14 -14.16 5.48
C LEU A 54 -6.23 -13.47 6.31
N GLY A 55 -7.31 -14.20 6.61
CA GLY A 55 -8.37 -13.70 7.51
C GLY A 55 -8.09 -13.98 8.99
N ASN A 56 -7.27 -14.98 9.29
CA ASN A 56 -6.98 -15.40 10.67
C ASN A 56 -5.73 -14.70 11.23
N GLN A 57 -5.89 -14.00 12.35
CA GLN A 57 -4.83 -13.27 13.04
C GLN A 57 -3.66 -14.16 13.48
N TRP A 58 -3.94 -15.40 13.90
CA TRP A 58 -2.89 -16.34 14.34
C TRP A 58 -2.00 -16.77 13.19
N SER A 59 -2.58 -17.05 12.02
CA SER A 59 -1.81 -17.41 10.82
C SER A 59 -1.05 -16.22 10.26
N ILE A 60 -1.58 -15.01 10.38
CA ILE A 60 -0.82 -13.79 10.06
C ILE A 60 0.43 -13.70 10.96
N ALA A 61 0.26 -13.88 12.27
CA ALA A 61 1.36 -13.85 13.23
C ALA A 61 2.39 -14.95 12.96
N ASP A 62 1.94 -16.17 12.62
CA ASP A 62 2.81 -17.30 12.30
C ASP A 62 3.65 -17.04 11.04
N VAL A 63 3.01 -16.65 9.93
CA VAL A 63 3.69 -16.29 8.67
C VAL A 63 4.70 -15.17 8.89
N HIS A 64 4.34 -14.18 9.71
CA HIS A 64 5.24 -13.08 10.05
C HIS A 64 6.44 -13.55 10.90
N SER A 65 6.20 -14.31 11.97
CA SER A 65 7.24 -14.79 12.89
C SER A 65 8.25 -15.72 12.20
N GLN A 66 7.80 -16.52 11.25
CA GLN A 66 8.64 -17.42 10.45
C GLN A 66 9.39 -16.68 9.32
N GLY A 67 9.21 -15.37 9.18
CA GLY A 67 9.87 -14.56 8.16
C GLY A 67 9.42 -14.87 6.73
N LYS A 68 8.31 -15.58 6.54
CA LYS A 68 7.81 -16.01 5.23
C LYS A 68 7.36 -14.85 4.34
N ALA A 69 6.96 -13.72 4.94
CA ALA A 69 6.62 -12.47 4.24
C ALA A 69 7.79 -11.46 4.17
N ARG A 70 8.99 -11.83 4.66
CA ARG A 70 10.11 -10.88 4.86
C ARG A 70 10.58 -10.23 3.56
N SER A 71 10.58 -10.96 2.44
CA SER A 71 10.99 -10.40 1.14
C SER A 71 10.06 -9.28 0.68
N TYR A 72 8.75 -9.44 0.91
CA TYR A 72 7.75 -8.41 0.64
C TYR A 72 7.90 -7.21 1.58
N THR A 73 8.08 -7.46 2.89
CA THR A 73 8.31 -6.39 3.88
C THR A 73 9.54 -5.55 3.52
N ILE A 74 10.66 -6.19 3.19
CA ILE A 74 11.89 -5.48 2.79
C ILE A 74 11.67 -4.67 1.51
N LEU A 75 10.98 -5.23 0.51
CA LEU A 75 10.67 -4.51 -0.71
C LEU A 75 9.84 -3.24 -0.44
N MET A 76 8.78 -3.35 0.37
CA MET A 76 7.94 -2.20 0.70
C MET A 76 8.68 -1.15 1.55
N GLN A 77 9.57 -1.57 2.45
CA GLN A 77 10.47 -0.66 3.17
C GLN A 77 11.43 0.07 2.22
N ASP A 78 12.01 -0.63 1.25
CA ASP A 78 12.89 -0.02 0.25
C ASP A 78 12.12 0.98 -0.62
N VAL A 79 10.90 0.65 -1.05
CA VAL A 79 10.01 1.56 -1.81
C VAL A 79 9.66 2.79 -0.99
N PHE A 80 9.27 2.61 0.27
CA PHE A 80 8.95 3.72 1.15
C PHE A 80 10.15 4.64 1.36
N ARG A 81 11.34 4.07 1.63
CA ARG A 81 12.59 4.82 1.77
C ARG A 81 12.97 5.54 0.47
N TYR A 82 12.77 4.90 -0.67
CA TYR A 82 13.02 5.49 -1.98
C TYR A 82 12.15 6.73 -2.20
N LEU A 83 10.83 6.60 -1.98
CA LEU A 83 9.88 7.68 -2.22
C LEU A 83 10.03 8.85 -1.23
N THR A 84 10.45 8.58 0.00
CA THR A 84 10.73 9.62 1.01
C THR A 84 12.10 10.28 0.80
N ALA A 85 13.14 9.53 0.43
CA ALA A 85 14.49 10.09 0.21
C ALA A 85 14.65 10.81 -1.15
N ASN A 86 13.90 10.41 -2.17
CA ASN A 86 14.07 10.92 -3.53
C ASN A 86 13.42 12.26 -3.81
N ALA A 87 12.64 12.83 -2.88
CA ALA A 87 12.33 14.25 -2.94
C ALA A 87 13.59 15.11 -3.17
N HIS A 88 14.77 14.61 -2.73
CA HIS A 88 16.03 15.33 -2.84
C HIS A 88 17.06 14.71 -3.81
N LYS A 89 16.91 13.45 -4.24
CA LYS A 89 17.99 12.68 -4.92
C LYS A 89 17.71 12.30 -6.38
N GLY A 90 16.51 12.58 -6.91
CA GLY A 90 16.14 12.28 -8.30
C GLY A 90 15.91 10.78 -8.59
N PRO A 91 15.48 10.44 -9.82
CA PRO A 91 15.11 9.07 -10.21
C PRO A 91 16.32 8.14 -10.34
N LYS A 92 16.13 6.84 -10.05
CA LYS A 92 17.14 5.78 -10.22
C LYS A 92 16.62 4.68 -11.17
N PRO A 93 16.78 4.85 -12.49
CA PRO A 93 16.12 4.00 -13.50
C PRO A 93 16.37 2.51 -13.32
N ASN A 94 17.62 2.12 -13.04
CA ASN A 94 18.00 0.71 -12.88
C ASN A 94 17.33 0.04 -11.67
N TRP A 95 17.16 0.80 -10.58
CA TRP A 95 16.50 0.28 -9.38
C TRP A 95 14.98 0.21 -9.58
N GLU A 96 14.39 1.25 -10.19
CA GLU A 96 12.95 1.29 -10.52
C GLU A 96 12.55 0.15 -11.45
N ALA A 97 13.36 -0.14 -12.48
CA ALA A 97 13.12 -1.22 -13.43
C ALA A 97 13.12 -2.62 -12.78
N GLN A 98 13.78 -2.79 -11.62
CA GLN A 98 13.82 -4.07 -10.91
C GLN A 98 12.59 -4.29 -10.02
N LEU A 99 11.85 -3.24 -9.65
CA LEU A 99 10.75 -3.32 -8.69
C LEU A 99 9.64 -4.29 -9.10
N PRO A 100 9.13 -4.31 -10.37
CA PRO A 100 8.06 -5.23 -10.75
C PRO A 100 8.46 -6.69 -10.56
N LYS A 101 9.68 -7.04 -10.97
CA LYS A 101 10.23 -8.40 -10.80
C LYS A 101 10.35 -8.77 -9.33
N ARG A 102 10.91 -7.87 -8.50
CA ARG A 102 11.05 -8.07 -7.05
C ARG A 102 9.69 -8.28 -6.39
N LEU A 103 8.70 -7.46 -6.75
CA LEU A 103 7.34 -7.57 -6.24
C LEU A 103 6.74 -8.93 -6.59
N ARG A 104 6.76 -9.32 -7.87
CA ARG A 104 6.23 -10.60 -8.32
C ARG A 104 6.84 -11.78 -7.59
N THR A 105 8.17 -11.81 -7.43
CA THR A 105 8.85 -12.87 -6.68
C THR A 105 8.43 -12.88 -5.21
N SER A 106 8.35 -11.71 -4.57
CA SER A 106 7.95 -11.62 -3.15
C SER A 106 6.47 -12.02 -2.92
N LEU A 107 5.57 -11.65 -3.84
CA LEU A 107 4.17 -12.05 -3.81
C LEU A 107 4.02 -13.56 -3.99
N ALA A 108 4.72 -14.16 -4.96
CA ALA A 108 4.67 -15.61 -5.16
C ALA A 108 5.18 -16.40 -3.95
N GLN A 109 6.25 -15.92 -3.31
CA GLN A 109 6.78 -16.52 -2.07
C GLN A 109 5.76 -16.42 -0.92
N THR A 110 5.17 -15.23 -0.73
CA THR A 110 4.20 -14.98 0.33
C THR A 110 2.91 -15.77 0.09
N ALA A 111 2.43 -15.85 -1.16
CA ALA A 111 1.28 -16.65 -1.54
C ALA A 111 1.49 -18.14 -1.24
N LYS A 112 2.65 -18.69 -1.59
CA LYS A 112 3.00 -20.08 -1.25
C LYS A 112 3.00 -20.31 0.27
N ALA A 113 3.54 -19.37 1.03
CA ALA A 113 3.54 -19.42 2.48
C ALA A 113 2.13 -19.37 3.08
N ILE A 114 1.26 -18.51 2.55
CA ILE A 114 -0.15 -18.41 2.94
C ILE A 114 -0.87 -19.74 2.66
N MET A 115 -0.71 -20.30 1.46
CA MET A 115 -1.34 -21.59 1.12
C MET A 115 -0.90 -22.74 2.03
N GLN A 116 0.35 -22.71 2.51
CA GLN A 116 0.88 -23.73 3.43
C GLN A 116 0.30 -23.65 4.84
N THR A 117 -0.35 -22.55 5.22
CA THR A 117 -1.02 -22.45 6.53
C THR A 117 -2.27 -23.31 6.63
N GLY A 118 -2.89 -23.65 5.49
CA GLY A 118 -4.17 -24.37 5.45
C GLY A 118 -5.38 -23.52 5.85
N ASP A 119 -5.19 -22.24 6.18
CA ASP A 119 -6.23 -21.32 6.59
C ASP A 119 -6.97 -20.67 5.39
N LEU A 120 -8.13 -20.08 5.70
CA LEU A 120 -8.89 -19.30 4.73
C LEU A 120 -8.10 -18.06 4.28
N ALA A 121 -7.68 -18.08 3.03
CA ALA A 121 -7.11 -16.95 2.32
C ALA A 121 -8.13 -16.38 1.33
N GLN A 122 -8.22 -15.05 1.28
CA GLN A 122 -9.05 -14.33 0.32
C GLN A 122 -8.16 -13.70 -0.74
N SER A 123 -8.55 -13.87 -2.01
CA SER A 123 -7.92 -13.14 -3.11
C SER A 123 -8.60 -11.80 -3.29
N ALA A 124 -7.83 -10.72 -3.41
CA ALA A 124 -8.33 -9.41 -3.77
C ALA A 124 -7.35 -8.64 -4.65
N ARG A 125 -7.89 -7.76 -5.49
CA ARG A 125 -7.09 -6.84 -6.29
C ARG A 125 -6.73 -5.62 -5.46
N MET A 126 -5.57 -5.03 -5.77
CA MET A 126 -5.13 -3.80 -5.12
C MET A 126 -4.88 -2.72 -6.17
N LYS A 127 -5.27 -1.50 -5.84
CA LYS A 127 -4.84 -0.29 -6.54
C LYS A 127 -3.85 0.47 -5.67
N CYS A 128 -3.01 1.28 -6.29
CA CYS A 128 -2.14 2.19 -5.57
C CYS A 128 -2.00 3.53 -6.28
N VAL A 129 -1.64 4.56 -5.51
CA VAL A 129 -1.37 5.91 -6.02
C VAL A 129 -0.02 6.34 -5.47
N ILE A 130 0.86 6.81 -6.37
CA ILE A 130 2.25 7.15 -6.08
C ILE A 130 2.55 8.52 -6.71
N PRO A 131 1.86 9.59 -6.25
CA PRO A 131 1.93 10.88 -6.91
C PRO A 131 3.32 11.51 -6.69
N PRO A 132 3.90 12.18 -7.70
CA PRO A 132 5.14 12.92 -7.49
C PRO A 132 4.90 14.06 -6.50
N GLY A 133 5.71 14.11 -5.44
CA GLY A 133 5.53 15.04 -4.32
C GLY A 133 4.57 14.54 -3.22
N GLY A 134 4.04 13.32 -3.36
CA GLY A 134 3.23 12.67 -2.33
C GLY A 134 1.82 13.20 -2.16
N ILE A 135 1.12 12.62 -1.19
CA ILE A 135 -0.27 12.90 -0.82
C ILE A 135 -0.22 13.80 0.41
N ARG A 136 -0.83 14.99 0.32
CA ARG A 136 -0.90 15.95 1.42
C ARG A 136 -2.20 16.76 1.37
N ASP A 137 -2.60 17.28 2.52
CA ASP A 137 -3.78 18.14 2.67
C ASP A 137 -3.44 19.30 3.60
N ASN A 138 -3.78 20.53 3.17
CA ASN A 138 -3.44 21.74 3.93
C ASN A 138 -4.15 21.82 5.29
N SER A 139 -5.37 21.29 5.39
CA SER A 139 -6.11 21.22 6.64
C SER A 139 -5.43 20.28 7.62
N ILE A 140 -4.90 19.16 7.12
CA ILE A 140 -4.14 18.20 7.92
C ILE A 140 -2.80 18.78 8.36
N ASN A 141 -2.09 19.50 7.47
CA ASN A 141 -0.85 20.18 7.83
C ASN A 141 -1.07 21.22 8.94
N ARG A 142 -2.16 22.00 8.88
CA ARG A 142 -2.53 22.92 9.98
C ARG A 142 -2.86 22.17 11.27
N LEU A 143 -3.55 21.04 11.16
CA LEU A 143 -3.86 20.21 12.33
C LEU A 143 -2.59 19.65 12.98
N LEU A 144 -1.62 19.18 12.19
CA LEU A 144 -0.32 18.69 12.68
C LEU A 144 0.44 19.76 13.48
N LEU A 145 0.46 21.00 12.97
CA LEU A 145 1.07 22.15 13.65
C LEU A 145 0.38 22.49 14.97
N MET A 146 -0.92 22.21 15.10
CA MET A 146 -1.69 22.46 16.33
C MET A 146 -1.66 21.27 17.31
N SER A 147 -1.35 20.06 16.83
CA SER A 147 -1.49 18.83 17.61
C SER A 147 -0.29 18.46 18.50
N SER A 148 0.68 19.37 18.70
CA SER A 148 1.92 19.09 19.45
C SER A 148 2.66 17.83 18.98
N VAL A 149 2.60 17.54 17.68
CA VAL A 149 3.34 16.44 17.06
C VAL A 149 4.68 17.00 16.60
N ASP A 150 5.76 16.62 17.30
CA ASP A 150 7.11 17.17 17.05
C ASP A 150 7.71 16.71 15.72
N THR A 151 7.43 15.47 15.32
CA THR A 151 7.94 14.85 14.10
C THR A 151 6.81 14.25 13.30
N TYR A 152 6.65 14.69 12.05
CA TYR A 152 5.68 14.17 11.10
C TYR A 152 6.25 14.22 9.67
N LEU A 153 5.69 13.40 8.79
CA LEU A 153 6.00 13.48 7.36
C LEU A 153 5.28 14.65 6.70
N GLU A 154 5.99 15.41 5.87
CA GLU A 154 5.41 16.51 5.08
C GLU A 154 4.32 16.02 4.12
N TYR A 155 4.44 14.78 3.64
CA TYR A 155 3.50 14.12 2.75
C TYR A 155 3.57 12.61 2.92
N ILE A 156 2.55 11.90 2.44
CA ILE A 156 2.54 10.44 2.38
C ILE A 156 2.94 9.99 0.98
N PRO A 157 3.98 9.14 0.83
CA PRO A 157 4.53 8.82 -0.50
C PRO A 157 3.65 7.87 -1.33
N ILE A 158 2.85 7.04 -0.68
CA ILE A 158 2.06 5.98 -1.33
C ILE A 158 0.83 5.64 -0.50
N ALA A 159 -0.27 5.34 -1.20
CA ALA A 159 -1.46 4.76 -0.59
C ALA A 159 -2.00 3.61 -1.44
N PHE A 160 -2.67 2.67 -0.78
CA PHE A 160 -3.24 1.47 -1.37
C PHE A 160 -4.75 1.41 -1.16
N TYR A 161 -5.45 0.91 -2.18
CA TYR A 161 -6.85 0.57 -2.12
C TYR A 161 -7.03 -0.93 -2.36
N ILE A 162 -7.63 -1.64 -1.41
CA ILE A 162 -7.99 -3.04 -1.57
C ILE A 162 -9.39 -3.07 -2.17
N GLU A 163 -9.51 -3.59 -3.39
CA GLU A 163 -10.81 -3.79 -4.00
C GLU A 163 -11.51 -4.93 -3.28
N ARG A 164 -12.68 -4.65 -2.69
CA ARG A 164 -13.46 -5.73 -2.11
C ARG A 164 -13.78 -6.76 -3.19
N PRO A 165 -13.59 -8.06 -2.94
CA PRO A 165 -14.09 -9.08 -3.85
C PRO A 165 -15.60 -8.88 -4.02
N ASP A 166 -16.10 -9.11 -5.24
CA ASP A 166 -17.53 -9.05 -5.54
C ASP A 166 -18.31 -9.84 -4.46
N PRO A 167 -19.37 -9.27 -3.84
CA PRO A 167 -20.19 -9.97 -2.86
C PRO A 167 -20.64 -11.37 -3.30
N SER A 168 -20.78 -11.59 -4.61
CA SER A 168 -21.11 -12.90 -5.20
C SER A 168 -20.04 -13.97 -4.95
N GLN A 169 -18.79 -13.59 -4.67
CA GLN A 169 -17.70 -14.50 -4.34
C GLN A 169 -17.85 -15.14 -2.95
N TYR A 170 -18.42 -14.43 -1.96
CA TYR A 170 -18.74 -15.02 -0.65
C TYR A 170 -19.78 -16.13 -0.79
N LYS A 171 -20.82 -15.89 -1.59
CA LYS A 171 -21.86 -16.89 -1.91
C LYS A 171 -21.28 -18.13 -2.59
N ARG A 172 -20.29 -17.97 -3.48
CA ARG A 172 -19.61 -19.09 -4.16
C ARG A 172 -18.66 -19.86 -3.25
N ALA A 173 -18.09 -19.21 -2.23
CA ALA A 173 -17.22 -19.81 -1.23
C ALA A 173 -17.98 -20.47 -0.07
N GLY A 174 -19.33 -20.45 -0.09
CA GLY A 174 -20.17 -21.02 0.97
C GLY A 174 -20.14 -20.22 2.28
N LEU A 175 -19.58 -19.02 2.27
CA LEU A 175 -19.57 -18.09 3.40
C LEU A 175 -20.78 -17.15 3.20
N GLY A 176 -21.72 -17.16 4.15
CA GLY A 176 -22.94 -16.36 4.09
C GLY A 176 -22.69 -14.85 3.91
N ASP A 177 -23.75 -14.11 3.58
CA ASP A 177 -23.69 -12.65 3.36
C ASP A 177 -23.01 -11.92 4.56
N PRO A 178 -22.24 -10.85 4.29
CA PRO A 178 -21.45 -10.14 5.31
C PRO A 178 -22.30 -9.50 6.41
#